data_AF-A0AAD9BGT0-F1
#
_entry.id   AF-A0AAD9BGT0-F1
#
_cell.length_a   1.000
_cell.length_b   1.000
_cell.length_c   1.000
_cell.angle_alpha   90.00
_cell.angle_beta   90.00
_cell.angle_gamma   90.00
#
_symmetry.space_group_name_H-M   'P 1'
#
loop_
_entity.id
_entity.type
_entity.pdbx_description
1 polymer ?
#
loop_
_entity_poly.entity_id
_entity_poly.type
_entity_poly.pdbx_seq_one_letter_code
_entity_poly.pdbx_strand_id
1 'polypeptide(L)'
;MSVRRTERAPEVFSEEAMSAEEEAFEAMLMEAAPPTAVCRNLRPSKQQIVPKIPEAVDDFLRNVLQRAGLGRTMISFEEEWYGSAQKLMTQTLRRAGVLLVPDALTHRQLIQGQLDTVHRDTDLLRQEVLHAGERLLRTQRERDFYWLQYQRVAEHKSRLMEDLHQLKKHLQSYRPALRRLEDTIQEALRKKMLLSLKKDRVQNSKALNQQDSQIKKERSIKSGGSGPQDTEAPHSEDTRAPHSEDTEAPHSEDTEAPHSEDTEAPHSEDTEAPHSEDTEAPHSEDTRAPHSEDTEAPHSEDTRAPHSEDTGVPTCSRGPETEHETMETPLSLSYSIRAHKLPISCIHLHPRKLIVASASDDRSWRLWLLQAHGEKVGQMVLTGEGHSDWLSGCSFHPDGGKLATTSGDSTVRLWDFSRGGGCVLTLSHSRPTWGCCFHSCGHFLASCYADRTARLWDLSSQRCTLTLRRHTASVNSVCFLPFSDLLLTCSADKTLALWDARLGVCTAIFQGHQHPCNHSTYSMAGHTVASCDSCGIINLWDIRKPAVSMATVDAGPRAANQVAFSPSGRTLAVACSDGLVRVVEVDSLVSSSLPGHRDSVQSVAFDHRGGTVLSAGSDGLINVWA
;
A
#
# COMPACT_ATOMS: atom_id res chain seq x y z
N MET A 1 -61.62 -17.20 -27.29
CA MET A 1 -61.40 -15.74 -27.37
C MET A 1 -61.46 -15.15 -25.98
N SER A 2 -60.32 -14.72 -25.43
CA SER A 2 -60.19 -13.73 -24.34
C SER A 2 -58.75 -13.81 -23.81
N VAL A 3 -57.83 -13.13 -24.47
CA VAL A 3 -56.48 -12.90 -23.93
C VAL A 3 -56.57 -11.66 -23.05
N ARG A 4 -56.40 -11.87 -21.74
CA ARG A 4 -56.19 -10.83 -20.74
C ARG A 4 -54.87 -10.11 -21.05
N ARG A 5 -54.94 -8.80 -21.28
CA ARG A 5 -53.79 -7.89 -21.23
C ARG A 5 -53.24 -7.90 -19.81
N THR A 6 -52.04 -8.41 -19.63
CA THR A 6 -51.19 -8.10 -18.47
C THR A 6 -50.14 -7.12 -18.96
N GLU A 7 -50.35 -5.83 -18.67
CA GLU A 7 -49.33 -4.80 -18.80
C GLU A 7 -48.23 -5.11 -17.78
N ARG A 8 -47.02 -5.43 -18.27
CA ARG A 8 -45.80 -5.45 -17.46
C ARG A 8 -45.22 -4.04 -17.50
N ALA A 9 -45.07 -3.44 -16.32
CA ALA A 9 -44.39 -2.18 -16.10
C ALA A 9 -42.95 -2.24 -16.65
N PRO A 10 -42.40 -1.12 -17.18
CA PRO A 10 -40.98 -1.05 -17.51
C PRO A 10 -40.15 -1.14 -16.22
N GLU A 11 -39.06 -1.88 -16.29
CA GLU A 11 -38.07 -2.01 -15.22
C GLU A 11 -37.56 -0.62 -14.84
N VAL A 12 -37.91 -0.19 -13.64
CA VAL A 12 -37.33 0.97 -12.97
C VAL A 12 -35.86 0.62 -12.71
N PHE A 13 -34.99 1.05 -13.62
CA PHE A 13 -33.56 1.11 -13.38
C PHE A 13 -33.36 2.05 -12.20
N SER A 14 -32.79 1.50 -11.13
CA SER A 14 -32.73 2.05 -9.77
C SER A 14 -32.17 3.47 -9.72
N GLU A 15 -32.99 4.43 -9.31
CA GLU A 15 -32.57 5.74 -8.80
C GLU A 15 -31.54 5.59 -7.65
N GLU A 16 -31.52 4.45 -6.95
CA GLU A 16 -30.55 4.10 -5.89
C GLU A 16 -29.10 3.95 -6.37
N ALA A 17 -28.86 3.59 -7.64
CA ALA A 17 -27.50 3.51 -8.19
C ALA A 17 -26.97 4.92 -8.54
N MET A 18 -27.86 5.81 -8.95
CA MET A 18 -27.56 7.22 -9.22
C MET A 18 -27.35 8.01 -7.92
N SER A 19 -28.13 7.72 -6.86
CA SER A 19 -27.92 8.35 -5.55
C SER A 19 -26.61 7.91 -4.91
N ALA A 20 -26.19 6.65 -5.11
CA ALA A 20 -24.90 6.16 -4.61
C ALA A 20 -23.70 6.77 -5.35
N GLU A 21 -23.84 7.08 -6.66
CA GLU A 21 -22.82 7.78 -7.44
C GLU A 21 -22.82 9.29 -7.15
N GLU A 22 -23.98 9.93 -6.90
CA GLU A 22 -24.06 11.30 -6.40
C GLU A 22 -23.48 11.43 -4.98
N GLU A 23 -23.74 10.48 -4.07
CA GLU A 23 -23.14 10.43 -2.74
C GLU A 23 -21.63 10.16 -2.80
N ALA A 24 -21.17 9.27 -3.69
CA ALA A 24 -19.73 9.03 -3.90
C ALA A 24 -19.03 10.27 -4.47
N PHE A 25 -19.74 11.09 -5.24
CA PHE A 25 -19.22 12.29 -5.86
C PHE A 25 -19.31 13.53 -4.96
N GLU A 26 -20.32 13.63 -4.09
CA GLU A 26 -20.34 14.55 -2.97
C GLU A 26 -19.25 14.20 -1.94
N ALA A 27 -19.00 12.91 -1.69
CA ALA A 27 -17.88 12.44 -0.89
C ALA A 27 -16.53 12.80 -1.54
N MET A 28 -16.41 12.68 -2.87
CA MET A 28 -15.23 13.08 -3.64
C MET A 28 -15.04 14.61 -3.67
N LEU A 29 -16.11 15.41 -3.60
CA LEU A 29 -16.03 16.88 -3.44
C LEU A 29 -15.60 17.31 -2.04
N MET A 30 -16.02 16.58 -1.00
CA MET A 30 -15.48 16.73 0.35
C MET A 30 -13.99 16.33 0.41
N GLU A 31 -13.56 15.40 -0.46
CA GLU A 31 -12.18 14.94 -0.61
C GLU A 31 -11.30 15.86 -1.48
N ALA A 32 -11.90 16.67 -2.37
CA ALA A 32 -11.22 17.60 -3.30
C ALA A 32 -10.97 19.01 -2.72
N ALA A 33 -11.23 19.23 -1.43
CA ALA A 33 -10.75 20.43 -0.75
C ALA A 33 -9.21 20.43 -0.78
N PRO A 34 -8.54 21.50 -1.26
CA PRO A 34 -7.10 21.49 -1.47
C PRO A 34 -6.33 21.35 -0.13
N PRO A 35 -5.23 20.59 -0.09
CA PRO A 35 -4.37 20.41 1.09
C PRO A 35 -3.47 21.63 1.37
N THR A 36 -3.97 22.85 1.13
CA THR A 36 -3.21 24.11 1.28
C THR A 36 -4.02 25.22 1.94
N ALA A 37 -4.96 24.86 2.81
CA ALA A 37 -5.15 25.65 4.02
C ALA A 37 -4.33 25.00 5.11
N VAL A 38 -3.01 25.22 5.05
CA VAL A 38 -2.26 25.36 6.30
C VAL A 38 -2.97 26.52 6.98
N CYS A 39 -3.99 26.22 7.80
CA CYS A 39 -4.27 27.05 8.95
C CYS A 39 -2.94 27.04 9.68
N ARG A 40 -2.06 27.97 9.33
CA ARG A 40 -0.94 28.36 10.17
C ARG A 40 -1.61 28.46 11.50
N ASN A 41 -1.18 27.61 12.43
CA ASN A 41 -1.67 27.58 13.78
C ASN A 41 -1.68 29.03 14.27
N LEU A 42 -2.80 29.72 14.09
CA LEU A 42 -3.17 30.91 14.81
C LEU A 42 -3.43 30.29 16.17
N ARG A 43 -2.32 30.07 16.89
CA ARG A 43 -2.34 29.91 18.34
C ARG A 43 -3.36 30.96 18.76
N PRO A 44 -4.47 30.60 19.42
CA PRO A 44 -5.32 31.61 20.01
C PRO A 44 -4.35 32.48 20.79
N SER A 45 -4.17 33.74 20.37
CA SER A 45 -3.20 34.64 20.97
C SER A 45 -3.47 34.50 22.45
N LYS A 46 -2.53 33.89 23.19
CA LYS A 46 -2.71 33.53 24.61
C LYS A 46 -3.44 34.72 25.19
N GLN A 47 -4.69 34.54 25.63
CA GLN A 47 -5.40 35.61 26.30
C GLN A 47 -4.49 35.92 27.48
N GLN A 48 -3.66 36.95 27.34
CA GLN A 48 -2.79 37.39 28.39
C GLN A 48 -3.78 37.85 29.42
N ILE A 49 -3.94 37.04 30.46
CA ILE A 49 -4.68 37.39 31.66
C ILE A 49 -4.08 38.73 32.06
N VAL A 50 -4.84 39.80 31.83
CA VAL A 50 -4.42 41.14 32.25
C VAL A 50 -4.25 41.01 33.76
N PRO A 51 -3.02 41.10 34.29
CA PRO A 51 -2.84 41.02 35.72
C PRO A 51 -3.66 42.16 36.31
N LYS A 52 -4.59 41.85 37.21
CA LYS A 52 -5.28 42.88 37.99
C LYS A 52 -4.19 43.66 38.71
N ILE A 53 -4.01 44.91 38.28
CA ILE A 53 -3.07 45.84 38.88
C ILE A 53 -3.56 46.09 40.32
N PRO A 54 -2.75 45.84 41.36
CA PRO A 54 -3.08 46.33 42.70
C PRO A 54 -3.03 47.85 42.69
N GLU A 55 -4.05 48.48 43.27
CA GLU A 55 -4.21 49.93 43.36
C GLU A 55 -2.87 50.59 43.76
N ALA A 56 -2.42 51.54 42.94
CA ALA A 56 -1.16 52.24 43.14
C ALA A 56 -1.20 52.95 44.50
N VAL A 57 -0.47 52.40 45.47
CA VAL A 57 -0.27 52.96 46.82
C VAL A 57 0.21 54.42 46.75
N ASP A 58 0.89 54.78 45.65
CA ASP A 58 1.39 56.12 45.35
C ASP A 58 0.26 57.18 45.26
N ASP A 59 -0.81 56.89 44.53
CA ASP A 59 -1.95 57.81 44.38
C ASP A 59 -2.72 58.00 45.69
N PHE A 60 -2.77 56.97 46.53
CA PHE A 60 -3.36 57.04 47.86
C PHE A 60 -2.52 57.92 48.80
N LEU A 61 -1.20 57.73 48.84
CA LEU A 61 -0.32 58.50 49.72
C LEU A 61 -0.23 59.97 49.31
N ARG A 62 -0.19 60.27 48.01
CA ARG A 62 -0.24 61.66 47.50
C ARG A 62 -1.54 62.35 47.88
N ASN A 63 -2.68 61.70 47.65
CA ASN A 63 -3.97 62.27 48.02
C ASN A 63 -4.07 62.51 49.52
N VAL A 64 -3.56 61.60 50.36
CA VAL A 64 -3.57 61.77 51.83
C VAL A 64 -2.66 62.92 52.27
N LEU A 65 -1.44 63.02 51.74
CA LEU A 65 -0.48 64.07 52.10
C LEU A 65 -0.93 65.46 51.63
N GLN A 66 -1.56 65.53 50.45
CA GLN A 66 -2.13 66.76 49.91
C GLN A 66 -3.35 67.22 50.72
N ARG A 67 -4.22 66.29 51.13
CA ARG A 67 -5.40 66.59 51.97
C ARG A 67 -5.01 66.99 53.40
N ALA A 68 -3.88 66.49 53.90
CA ALA A 68 -3.30 66.88 55.18
C ALA A 68 -2.52 68.21 55.15
N GLY A 69 -2.38 68.86 53.98
CA GLY A 69 -1.68 70.14 53.83
C GLY A 69 -0.16 70.06 54.00
N LEU A 70 0.41 68.85 53.98
CA LEU A 70 1.83 68.61 54.23
C LEU A 70 2.63 68.69 52.93
N GLY A 71 2.61 69.85 52.28
CA GLY A 71 3.22 70.05 50.95
C GLY A 71 4.74 69.81 50.93
N ARG A 72 5.46 70.10 52.02
CA ARG A 72 6.91 69.86 52.10
C ARG A 72 7.25 68.38 52.18
N THR A 73 6.47 67.58 52.92
CA THR A 73 6.71 66.13 53.02
C THR A 73 6.27 65.41 51.76
N MET A 74 5.29 65.96 51.04
CA MET A 74 4.88 65.48 49.72
C MET A 74 6.02 65.66 48.70
N ILE A 75 6.64 66.84 48.66
CA ILE A 75 7.77 67.11 47.76
C ILE A 75 8.97 66.21 48.11
N SER A 76 9.32 66.08 49.40
CA SER A 76 10.41 65.19 49.80
C SER A 76 10.10 63.71 49.52
N PHE A 77 8.85 63.29 49.71
CA PHE A 77 8.41 61.94 49.37
C PHE A 77 8.51 61.70 47.86
N GLU A 78 8.08 62.64 47.02
CA GLU A 78 8.23 62.53 45.57
C GLU A 78 9.70 62.47 45.15
N GLU A 79 10.55 63.36 45.68
CA GLU A 79 11.98 63.37 45.38
C GLU A 79 12.68 62.06 45.80
N GLU A 80 12.38 61.53 46.99
CA GLU A 80 12.96 60.28 47.49
C GLU A 80 12.37 59.04 46.81
N TRP A 81 11.07 59.03 46.51
CA TRP A 81 10.38 57.93 45.84
C TRP A 81 10.84 57.81 44.39
N TYR A 82 10.84 58.92 43.64
CA TYR A 82 11.34 58.93 42.27
C TYR A 82 12.86 58.73 42.21
N GLY A 83 13.62 59.31 43.14
CA GLY A 83 15.06 59.10 43.25
C GLY A 83 15.43 57.64 43.58
N SER A 84 14.64 56.97 44.42
CA SER A 84 14.83 55.55 44.76
C SER A 84 14.33 54.64 43.65
N ALA A 85 13.21 54.96 42.99
CA ALA A 85 12.68 54.23 41.84
C ALA A 85 13.65 54.28 40.65
N GLN A 86 14.31 55.42 40.41
CA GLN A 86 15.31 55.58 39.35
C GLN A 86 16.61 54.80 39.65
N LYS A 87 17.02 54.75 40.93
CA LYS A 87 18.13 53.89 41.39
C LYS A 87 17.78 52.39 41.31
N LEU A 88 16.56 52.00 41.64
CA LEU A 88 16.09 50.63 41.49
C LEU A 88 15.98 50.24 40.01
N MET A 89 15.47 51.12 39.15
CA MET A 89 15.40 50.93 37.70
C MET A 89 16.79 50.72 37.09
N THR A 90 17.79 51.52 37.45
CA THR A 90 19.15 51.37 36.92
C THR A 90 19.87 50.10 37.40
N GLN A 91 19.55 49.61 38.61
CA GLN A 91 20.08 48.33 39.11
C GLN A 91 19.34 47.10 38.55
N THR A 92 18.03 47.19 38.31
CA THR A 92 17.22 46.07 37.77
C THR A 92 17.30 45.95 36.25
N LEU A 93 17.43 47.07 35.50
CA LEU A 93 17.65 47.07 34.04
C LEU A 93 18.97 46.40 33.62
N ARG A 94 19.97 46.30 34.52
CA ARG A 94 21.20 45.53 34.24
C ARG A 94 21.06 44.03 34.47
N ARG A 95 20.03 43.57 35.18
CA ARG A 95 19.90 42.18 35.63
C ARG A 95 18.75 41.41 35.00
N ALA A 96 17.74 42.10 34.47
CA ALA A 96 16.64 41.46 33.79
C ALA A 96 16.25 42.30 32.58
N GLY A 97 16.51 41.78 31.38
CA GLY A 97 15.85 42.29 30.19
C GLY A 97 14.34 42.19 30.37
N VAL A 98 13.71 43.34 30.54
CA VAL A 98 12.26 43.61 30.61
C VAL A 98 11.58 43.35 31.96
N LEU A 99 11.07 44.43 32.58
CA LEU A 99 9.63 44.69 32.78
C LEU A 99 9.45 46.13 33.31
N LEU A 100 9.09 47.02 32.38
CA LEU A 100 8.67 48.41 32.63
C LEU A 100 7.37 48.37 33.46
N VAL A 101 7.29 49.10 34.57
CA VAL A 101 6.02 49.30 35.29
C VAL A 101 5.08 50.07 34.35
N PRO A 102 3.96 49.48 33.87
CA PRO A 102 3.15 50.12 32.82
C PRO A 102 2.23 51.21 33.38
N ASP A 103 2.42 52.46 32.96
CA ASP A 103 1.44 53.54 33.14
C ASP A 103 0.20 53.32 32.25
N ALA A 104 -0.95 53.87 32.63
CA ALA A 104 -2.23 53.70 31.93
C ALA A 104 -2.19 54.03 30.42
N LEU A 105 -1.29 54.93 30.00
CA LEU A 105 -1.07 55.28 28.59
C LEU A 105 -0.38 54.16 27.80
N THR A 106 0.56 53.46 28.41
CA THR A 106 1.27 52.33 27.78
C THR A 106 0.34 51.13 27.58
N HIS A 107 -0.56 50.90 28.55
CA HIS A 107 -1.60 49.87 28.44
C HIS A 107 -2.60 50.17 27.31
N ARG A 108 -3.01 51.43 27.16
CA ARG A 108 -3.89 51.84 26.05
C ARG A 108 -3.22 51.63 24.68
N GLN A 109 -1.95 51.97 24.55
CA GLN A 109 -1.17 51.74 23.32
C GLN A 109 -1.03 50.24 23.01
N LEU A 110 -0.81 49.41 24.04
CA LEU A 110 -0.77 47.95 23.89
C LEU A 110 -2.10 47.40 23.39
N ILE A 111 -3.23 47.82 23.98
CA ILE A 111 -4.57 47.40 23.55
C ILE A 111 -4.84 47.84 22.11
N GLN A 112 -4.46 49.06 21.72
CA GLN A 112 -4.61 49.52 20.34
C GLN A 112 -3.80 48.65 19.37
N GLY A 113 -2.55 48.33 19.73
CA GLY A 113 -1.72 47.41 18.94
C GLY A 113 -2.34 46.02 18.81
N GLN A 114 -2.95 45.49 19.87
CA GLN A 114 -3.68 44.22 19.84
C GLN A 114 -4.93 44.30 18.95
N LEU A 115 -5.66 45.41 19.02
CA LEU A 115 -6.84 45.63 18.17
C LEU A 115 -6.44 45.64 16.69
N ASP A 116 -5.37 46.34 16.34
CA ASP A 116 -4.88 46.42 14.97
C ASP A 116 -4.37 45.07 14.46
N THR A 117 -3.77 44.24 15.32
CA THR A 117 -3.40 42.87 14.93
C THR A 117 -4.62 42.00 14.67
N VAL A 118 -5.65 42.09 15.51
CA VAL A 118 -6.89 41.31 15.32
C VAL A 118 -7.60 41.72 14.04
N HIS A 119 -7.66 43.01 13.72
CA HIS A 119 -8.27 43.47 12.46
C HIS A 119 -7.53 42.91 11.24
N ARG A 120 -6.19 42.95 11.25
CA ARG A 120 -5.37 42.38 10.18
C ARG A 120 -5.60 40.88 10.02
N ASP A 121 -5.68 40.14 11.12
CA ASP A 121 -5.95 38.71 11.09
C ASP A 121 -7.35 38.41 10.53
N THR A 122 -8.36 39.21 10.87
CA THR A 122 -9.72 39.04 10.31
C THR A 122 -9.78 39.33 8.81
N ASP A 123 -9.03 40.30 8.31
CA ASP A 123 -8.98 40.62 6.88
C ASP A 123 -8.28 39.51 6.08
N LEU A 124 -7.20 38.93 6.63
CA LEU A 124 -6.52 37.78 6.02
C LEU A 124 -7.44 36.56 5.95
N LEU A 125 -8.12 36.23 7.04
CA LEU A 125 -9.09 35.14 7.06
C LEU A 125 -10.21 35.35 6.05
N ARG A 126 -10.70 36.59 5.90
CA ARG A 126 -11.72 36.92 4.90
C ARG A 126 -11.24 36.69 3.47
N GLN A 127 -9.99 37.04 3.16
CA GLN A 127 -9.41 36.78 1.83
C GLN A 127 -9.23 35.29 1.58
N GLU A 128 -8.78 34.53 2.59
CA GLU A 128 -8.65 33.07 2.50
C GLU A 128 -10.01 32.39 2.25
N VAL A 129 -11.08 32.85 2.93
CA VAL A 129 -12.45 32.33 2.70
C VAL A 129 -12.93 32.61 1.28
N LEU A 130 -12.70 33.82 0.75
CA LEU A 130 -13.07 34.15 -0.63
C LEU A 130 -12.33 33.26 -1.63
N HIS A 131 -11.02 33.08 -1.44
CA HIS A 131 -10.21 32.25 -2.31
C HIS A 131 -10.59 30.76 -2.22
N ALA A 132 -10.94 30.27 -1.03
CA ALA A 132 -11.49 28.92 -0.86
C ALA A 132 -12.83 28.76 -1.60
N GLY A 133 -13.70 29.78 -1.56
CA GLY A 133 -14.97 29.81 -2.31
C GLY A 133 -14.77 29.73 -3.82
N GLU A 134 -13.80 30.47 -4.37
CA GLU A 134 -13.45 30.40 -5.80
C GLU A 134 -12.94 29.01 -6.21
N ARG A 135 -12.11 28.39 -5.37
CA ARG A 135 -11.62 27.02 -5.61
C ARG A 135 -12.77 26.00 -5.61
N LEU A 136 -13.72 26.13 -4.70
CA LEU A 136 -14.90 25.26 -4.64
C LEU A 136 -15.77 25.40 -5.90
N LEU A 137 -15.98 26.62 -6.40
CA LEU A 137 -16.70 26.83 -7.66
C LEU A 137 -15.96 26.20 -8.85
N ARG A 138 -14.63 26.23 -8.84
CA ARG A 138 -13.81 25.58 -9.88
C ARG A 138 -13.96 24.06 -9.85
N THR A 139 -13.88 23.44 -8.67
CA THR A 139 -14.06 21.99 -8.54
C THR A 139 -15.47 21.55 -8.93
N GLN A 140 -16.51 22.33 -8.58
CA GLN A 140 -17.88 22.08 -9.05
C GLN A 140 -17.97 22.10 -10.58
N ARG A 141 -17.37 23.08 -11.27
CA ARG A 141 -17.38 23.11 -12.74
C ARG A 141 -16.65 21.93 -13.38
N GLU A 142 -15.52 21.53 -12.81
CA GLU A 142 -14.75 20.36 -13.28
C GLU A 142 -15.56 19.08 -13.12
N ARG A 143 -16.23 18.92 -11.97
CA ARG A 143 -17.09 17.77 -11.71
C ARG A 143 -18.26 17.73 -12.72
N ASP A 144 -18.93 18.85 -12.97
CA ASP A 144 -20.07 18.92 -13.89
C ASP A 144 -19.64 18.59 -15.33
N PHE A 145 -18.42 19.01 -15.70
CA PHE A 145 -17.80 18.62 -16.98
C PHE A 145 -17.57 17.11 -17.09
N TYR A 146 -17.02 16.46 -16.06
CA TYR A 146 -16.82 15.01 -16.06
C TYR A 146 -18.15 14.25 -16.10
N TRP A 147 -19.17 14.74 -15.39
CA TRP A 147 -20.50 14.14 -15.40
C TRP A 147 -21.12 14.17 -16.81
N LEU A 148 -21.02 15.31 -17.51
CA LEU A 148 -21.45 15.43 -18.91
C LEU A 148 -20.68 14.51 -19.85
N GLN A 149 -19.36 14.37 -19.67
CA GLN A 149 -18.54 13.44 -20.47
C GLN A 149 -18.95 11.99 -20.24
N TYR A 150 -19.18 11.61 -18.98
CA TYR A 150 -19.63 10.27 -18.62
C TYR A 150 -20.98 9.94 -19.27
N GLN A 151 -21.95 10.85 -19.22
CA GLN A 151 -23.23 10.68 -19.90
C GLN A 151 -23.08 10.48 -21.41
N ARG A 152 -22.24 11.28 -22.08
CA ARG A 152 -21.96 11.10 -23.51
C ARG A 152 -21.38 9.72 -23.82
N VAL A 153 -20.42 9.26 -23.03
CA VAL A 153 -19.82 7.93 -23.22
C VAL A 153 -20.85 6.82 -22.98
N ALA A 154 -21.71 6.97 -21.99
CA ALA A 154 -22.80 6.03 -21.73
C ALA A 154 -23.78 5.95 -22.91
N GLU A 155 -24.16 7.09 -23.49
CA GLU A 155 -25.00 7.12 -24.70
C GLU A 155 -24.32 6.43 -25.89
N HIS A 156 -23.04 6.72 -26.13
CA HIS A 156 -22.27 6.06 -27.19
C HIS A 156 -22.19 4.54 -26.99
N LYS A 157 -21.97 4.09 -25.75
CA LYS A 157 -21.97 2.67 -25.40
C LYS A 157 -23.33 2.02 -25.69
N SER A 158 -24.43 2.66 -25.31
CA SER A 158 -25.78 2.15 -25.59
C SER A 158 -26.03 1.99 -27.08
N ARG A 159 -25.64 2.97 -27.90
CA ARG A 159 -25.72 2.88 -29.38
C ARG A 159 -24.89 1.71 -29.93
N LEU A 160 -23.64 1.55 -29.46
CA LEU A 160 -22.79 0.42 -29.87
C LEU A 160 -23.37 -0.94 -29.46
N MET A 161 -24.03 -1.03 -28.31
CA MET A 161 -24.70 -2.26 -27.90
C MET A 161 -25.90 -2.58 -28.80
N GLU A 162 -26.66 -1.57 -29.21
CA GLU A 162 -27.75 -1.73 -30.18
C GLU A 162 -27.22 -2.22 -31.53
N ASP A 163 -26.15 -1.60 -32.04
CA ASP A 163 -25.51 -1.99 -33.30
C ASP A 163 -24.99 -3.44 -33.24
N LEU A 164 -24.31 -3.82 -32.16
CA LEU A 164 -23.86 -5.21 -31.95
C LEU A 164 -25.02 -6.19 -31.90
N HIS A 165 -26.14 -5.80 -31.29
CA HIS A 165 -27.34 -6.62 -31.23
C HIS A 165 -27.97 -6.81 -32.62
N GLN A 166 -28.01 -5.76 -33.44
CA GLN A 166 -28.44 -5.84 -34.84
C GLN A 166 -27.51 -6.75 -35.65
N LEU A 167 -26.20 -6.58 -35.51
CA LEU A 167 -25.20 -7.41 -36.20
C LEU A 167 -25.34 -8.89 -35.84
N LYS A 168 -25.59 -9.19 -34.56
CA LYS A 168 -25.83 -10.54 -34.06
C LYS A 168 -27.10 -11.15 -34.67
N LYS A 169 -28.18 -10.37 -34.83
CA LYS A 169 -29.39 -10.81 -35.54
C LYS A 169 -29.09 -11.14 -37.01
N HIS A 170 -28.32 -10.30 -37.70
CA HIS A 170 -27.89 -10.57 -39.06
C HIS A 170 -27.07 -11.87 -39.16
N LEU A 171 -26.09 -12.09 -38.28
CA LEU A 171 -25.33 -13.34 -38.25
C LEU A 171 -26.20 -14.57 -37.95
N GLN A 172 -27.19 -14.44 -37.06
CA GLN A 172 -28.16 -15.51 -36.81
C GLN A 172 -28.99 -15.84 -38.06
N SER A 173 -29.31 -14.85 -38.90
CA SER A 173 -30.05 -15.07 -40.15
C SER A 173 -29.23 -15.83 -41.21
N TYR A 174 -27.90 -15.68 -41.23
CA TYR A 174 -27.02 -16.38 -42.18
C TYR A 174 -26.65 -17.80 -41.71
N ARG A 175 -26.75 -18.09 -40.41
CA ARG A 175 -26.38 -19.38 -39.83
C ARG A 175 -27.07 -20.60 -40.49
N PRO A 176 -28.37 -20.56 -40.85
CA PRO A 176 -29.02 -21.66 -41.56
C PRO A 176 -28.51 -21.83 -43.00
N ALA A 177 -28.14 -20.75 -43.69
CA ALA A 177 -27.61 -20.81 -45.04
C ALA A 177 -26.22 -21.47 -45.06
N LEU A 178 -25.36 -21.13 -44.08
CA LEU A 178 -24.07 -21.79 -43.90
C LEU A 178 -24.22 -23.28 -43.59
N ARG A 179 -25.15 -23.66 -42.71
CA ARG A 179 -25.44 -25.08 -42.44
C ARG A 179 -25.90 -25.84 -43.68
N ARG A 180 -26.79 -25.25 -44.48
CA ARG A 180 -27.22 -25.85 -45.75
C ARG A 180 -26.04 -26.07 -46.70
N LEU A 181 -25.12 -25.10 -46.79
CA LEU A 181 -23.90 -25.25 -47.59
C LEU A 181 -23.02 -26.38 -47.06
N GLU A 182 -22.78 -26.43 -45.75
CA GLU A 182 -22.02 -27.52 -45.11
C GLU A 182 -22.64 -28.89 -45.40
N ASP A 183 -23.96 -29.03 -45.27
CA ASP A 183 -24.68 -30.26 -45.57
C ASP A 183 -24.51 -30.67 -47.04
N THR A 184 -24.64 -29.72 -47.98
CA THR A 184 -24.45 -30.01 -49.41
C THR A 184 -23.02 -30.44 -49.73
N ILE A 185 -22.01 -29.84 -49.08
CA ILE A 185 -20.60 -30.23 -49.24
C ILE A 185 -20.40 -31.65 -48.70
N GLN A 186 -20.94 -31.97 -47.52
CA GLN A 186 -20.87 -33.32 -46.95
C GLN A 186 -21.55 -34.37 -47.83
N GLU A 187 -22.71 -34.06 -48.39
CA GLU A 187 -23.39 -34.93 -49.34
C GLU A 187 -22.58 -35.17 -50.61
N ALA A 188 -21.97 -34.12 -51.17
CA ALA A 188 -21.10 -34.23 -52.34
C ALA A 188 -19.87 -35.10 -52.05
N LEU A 189 -19.25 -34.94 -50.88
CA LEU A 189 -18.13 -35.77 -50.44
C LEU A 189 -18.54 -37.24 -50.26
N ARG A 190 -19.70 -37.53 -49.65
CA ARG A 190 -20.24 -38.89 -49.53
C ARG A 190 -20.51 -39.53 -50.89
N LYS A 191 -21.12 -38.78 -51.83
CA LYS A 191 -21.37 -39.25 -53.21
C LYS A 191 -20.05 -39.56 -53.93
N LYS A 192 -19.04 -38.69 -53.81
CA LYS A 192 -17.70 -38.90 -54.38
C LYS A 192 -17.05 -40.18 -53.84
N MET A 193 -17.14 -40.42 -52.53
CA MET A 193 -16.62 -41.63 -51.89
C MET A 193 -17.32 -42.91 -52.39
N LEU A 194 -18.65 -42.89 -52.50
CA LEU A 194 -19.41 -44.03 -53.03
C LEU A 194 -19.07 -44.33 -54.50
N LEU A 195 -18.86 -43.30 -55.32
CA LEU A 195 -18.45 -43.46 -56.71
C LEU A 195 -17.03 -44.05 -56.82
N SER A 196 -16.10 -43.63 -55.95
CA SER A 196 -14.76 -44.23 -55.87
C SER A 196 -14.85 -45.72 -55.55
N LEU A 197 -15.61 -46.10 -54.51
CA LEU A 197 -15.78 -47.50 -54.14
C LEU A 197 -16.43 -48.34 -55.24
N LYS A 198 -17.41 -47.78 -55.98
CA LYS A 198 -17.99 -48.46 -57.15
C LYS A 198 -16.97 -48.64 -58.27
N LYS A 199 -16.14 -47.62 -58.53
CA LYS A 199 -15.05 -47.69 -59.51
C LYS A 199 -14.05 -48.79 -59.13
N ASP A 200 -13.66 -48.87 -57.86
CA ASP A 200 -12.72 -49.88 -57.35
C ASP A 200 -13.31 -51.30 -57.46
N ARG A 201 -14.61 -51.47 -57.16
CA ARG A 201 -15.30 -52.77 -57.37
C ARG A 201 -15.31 -53.19 -58.84
N VAL A 202 -15.60 -52.25 -59.76
CA VAL A 202 -15.59 -52.55 -61.19
C VAL A 202 -14.17 -52.88 -61.66
N GLN A 203 -13.15 -52.17 -61.20
CA GLN A 203 -11.75 -52.49 -61.49
C GLN A 203 -11.36 -53.88 -60.98
N ASN A 204 -11.74 -54.23 -59.75
CA ASN A 204 -11.51 -55.59 -59.22
C ASN A 204 -12.24 -56.67 -60.02
N SER A 205 -13.49 -56.41 -60.45
CA SER A 205 -14.22 -57.37 -61.30
C SER A 205 -13.58 -57.56 -62.68
N LYS A 206 -13.03 -56.47 -63.26
CA LYS A 206 -12.28 -56.54 -64.51
C LYS A 206 -10.97 -57.30 -64.33
N ALA A 207 -10.26 -57.11 -63.22
CA ALA A 207 -9.04 -57.85 -62.90
C ALA A 207 -9.31 -59.35 -62.72
N LEU A 208 -10.38 -59.72 -62.02
CA LEU A 208 -10.82 -61.12 -61.87
C LEU A 208 -11.20 -61.76 -63.21
N ASN A 209 -11.96 -61.06 -64.06
CA ASN A 209 -12.30 -61.56 -65.39
C ASN A 209 -11.09 -61.70 -66.30
N GLN A 210 -10.09 -60.81 -66.17
CA GLN A 210 -8.82 -60.95 -66.89
C GLN A 210 -8.03 -62.17 -66.41
N GLN A 211 -7.96 -62.44 -65.10
CA GLN A 211 -7.38 -63.66 -64.56
C GLN A 211 -8.12 -64.92 -65.02
N ASP A 212 -9.46 -64.93 -65.02
CA ASP A 212 -10.25 -66.06 -65.52
C ASP A 212 -10.04 -66.31 -67.03
N SER A 213 -9.85 -65.25 -67.81
CA SER A 213 -9.51 -65.36 -69.24
C SER A 213 -8.09 -65.89 -69.46
N GLN A 214 -7.14 -65.58 -68.57
CA GLN A 214 -5.79 -66.15 -68.58
C GLN A 214 -5.83 -67.63 -68.18
N ILE A 215 -6.59 -68.02 -67.16
CA ILE A 215 -6.79 -69.41 -66.74
C ILE A 215 -7.49 -70.23 -67.84
N LYS A 216 -8.44 -69.64 -68.58
CA LYS A 216 -9.05 -70.28 -69.76
C LYS A 216 -8.07 -70.45 -70.92
N LYS A 217 -7.20 -69.47 -71.17
CA LYS A 217 -6.11 -69.60 -72.16
C LYS A 217 -5.10 -70.68 -71.76
N GLU A 218 -4.76 -70.80 -70.49
CA GLU A 218 -3.89 -71.87 -69.98
C GLU A 218 -4.55 -73.27 -70.09
N ARG A 219 -5.89 -73.36 -69.97
CA ARG A 219 -6.65 -74.59 -70.23
C ARG A 219 -6.77 -74.92 -71.73
N SER A 220 -6.82 -73.93 -72.62
CA SER A 220 -6.89 -74.16 -74.07
C SER A 220 -5.54 -74.49 -74.72
N ILE A 221 -4.41 -74.36 -74.00
CA ILE A 221 -3.08 -74.77 -74.48
C ILE A 221 -2.86 -76.30 -74.33
N LYS A 222 -3.80 -77.05 -73.70
CA LYS A 222 -3.75 -78.52 -73.58
C LYS A 222 -4.54 -79.32 -74.63
N SER A 223 -5.18 -78.68 -75.61
CA SER A 223 -5.80 -79.38 -76.74
C SER A 223 -5.44 -78.66 -78.03
N GLY A 224 -4.54 -79.28 -78.80
CA GLY A 224 -4.11 -78.84 -80.13
C GLY A 224 -5.30 -78.65 -81.09
N GLY A 225 -5.15 -77.98 -82.22
CA GLY A 225 -3.96 -77.71 -82.99
C GLY A 225 -4.39 -77.74 -84.46
N SER A 226 -3.72 -76.94 -85.30
CA SER A 226 -3.91 -76.78 -86.75
C SER A 226 -5.21 -76.07 -87.16
N GLY A 227 -5.23 -75.14 -88.11
CA GLY A 227 -4.26 -74.71 -89.12
C GLY A 227 -4.91 -73.60 -89.97
N PRO A 228 -4.26 -73.11 -91.05
CA PRO A 228 -3.69 -71.76 -91.01
C PRO A 228 -3.95 -70.92 -92.29
N GLN A 229 -3.25 -69.77 -92.38
CA GLN A 229 -2.80 -69.06 -93.60
C GLN A 229 -3.85 -68.19 -94.35
N ASP A 230 -3.57 -67.01 -94.91
CA ASP A 230 -2.32 -66.25 -95.11
C ASP A 230 -2.62 -64.81 -95.59
N THR A 231 -1.56 -63.99 -95.68
CA THR A 231 -1.37 -62.68 -96.36
C THR A 231 -1.57 -61.41 -95.52
N GLU A 232 -0.65 -60.46 -95.42
CA GLU A 232 0.80 -60.37 -95.70
C GLU A 232 1.29 -59.06 -95.04
N ALA A 233 2.55 -59.00 -94.60
CA ALA A 233 3.16 -57.91 -93.83
C ALA A 233 3.60 -56.71 -94.71
N PRO A 234 3.98 -55.55 -94.11
CA PRO A 234 5.34 -55.37 -93.54
C PRO A 234 5.29 -54.77 -92.12
N HIS A 235 6.09 -55.23 -91.14
CA HIS A 235 7.49 -54.85 -90.87
C HIS A 235 7.74 -53.34 -90.98
N SER A 236 8.38 -52.63 -90.06
CA SER A 236 8.80 -52.79 -88.66
C SER A 236 9.56 -51.49 -88.40
N GLU A 237 9.26 -50.76 -87.34
CA GLU A 237 10.21 -49.87 -86.62
C GLU A 237 9.43 -49.31 -85.42
N ASP A 238 9.55 -49.93 -84.27
CA ASP A 238 10.59 -49.73 -83.26
C ASP A 238 10.56 -48.37 -82.56
N THR A 239 10.34 -48.50 -81.26
CA THR A 239 10.75 -47.63 -80.16
C THR A 239 10.05 -46.29 -79.90
N ARG A 240 9.80 -46.16 -78.58
CA ARG A 240 9.74 -44.95 -77.76
C ARG A 240 8.39 -44.27 -77.58
N ALA A 241 7.90 -44.47 -76.36
CA ALA A 241 7.09 -43.56 -75.58
C ALA A 241 7.54 -42.09 -75.70
N PRO A 242 6.66 -41.17 -75.28
CA PRO A 242 7.04 -40.07 -74.41
C PRO A 242 6.64 -40.46 -72.97
N HIS A 243 7.61 -40.93 -72.17
CA HIS A 243 8.08 -40.17 -71.01
C HIS A 243 8.40 -38.70 -71.29
N SER A 244 8.16 -37.89 -70.23
CA SER A 244 8.72 -36.56 -69.90
C SER A 244 8.43 -35.45 -70.92
N GLU A 245 7.98 -34.26 -70.51
CA GLU A 245 8.70 -33.29 -69.68
C GLU A 245 7.69 -32.56 -68.76
N ASP A 246 7.82 -32.71 -67.43
CA ASP A 246 8.40 -31.69 -66.54
C ASP A 246 9.39 -30.72 -67.19
N THR A 247 9.07 -29.43 -67.11
CA THR A 247 9.86 -28.17 -67.21
C THR A 247 8.90 -27.12 -67.80
N GLU A 248 8.76 -25.89 -67.34
CA GLU A 248 9.51 -25.05 -66.44
C GLU A 248 8.56 -23.94 -65.99
N ALA A 249 8.97 -23.25 -64.93
CA ALA A 249 8.33 -22.06 -64.39
C ALA A 249 8.03 -20.99 -65.46
N PRO A 250 7.28 -19.95 -65.07
CA PRO A 250 7.98 -18.68 -65.00
C PRO A 250 8.32 -18.40 -63.56
N HIS A 251 9.62 -18.35 -63.30
CA HIS A 251 10.17 -17.55 -62.22
C HIS A 251 9.88 -16.07 -62.49
N SER A 252 9.89 -15.31 -61.38
CA SER A 252 9.90 -13.84 -61.27
C SER A 252 8.65 -13.14 -61.82
N GLU A 253 7.88 -12.38 -61.06
CA GLU A 253 8.28 -11.41 -60.03
C GLU A 253 7.45 -11.69 -58.75
N ASP A 254 8.05 -11.91 -57.58
CA ASP A 254 8.61 -10.89 -56.67
C ASP A 254 7.64 -9.73 -56.39
N THR A 255 7.45 -9.47 -55.09
CA THR A 255 7.28 -8.13 -54.47
C THR A 255 6.22 -7.21 -55.09
N GLU A 256 5.13 -6.83 -54.44
CA GLU A 256 5.05 -6.00 -53.24
C GLU A 256 3.55 -5.68 -53.10
N ALA A 257 3.01 -5.71 -51.88
CA ALA A 257 2.41 -4.55 -51.23
C ALA A 257 1.69 -3.55 -52.16
N PRO A 258 0.47 -3.08 -51.82
CA PRO A 258 0.24 -1.66 -51.97
C PRO A 258 1.20 -0.97 -50.99
N HIS A 259 2.42 -0.69 -51.44
CA HIS A 259 3.21 0.37 -50.85
C HIS A 259 2.37 1.63 -50.94
N SER A 260 1.99 2.12 -49.77
CA SER A 260 2.32 3.47 -49.36
C SER A 260 2.97 4.30 -50.47
N GLU A 261 2.17 5.06 -51.22
CA GLU A 261 2.63 6.37 -51.65
C GLU A 261 2.57 7.26 -50.39
N ASP A 262 3.71 7.25 -49.72
CA ASP A 262 4.50 8.44 -49.44
C ASP A 262 3.73 9.75 -49.16
N THR A 263 3.93 10.18 -47.90
CA THR A 263 4.49 11.50 -47.61
C THR A 263 3.98 12.66 -48.44
N GLU A 264 2.89 13.26 -47.96
CA GLU A 264 2.91 14.70 -47.71
C GLU A 264 2.50 14.93 -46.25
N ALA A 265 3.51 15.19 -45.43
CA ALA A 265 3.31 15.91 -44.18
C ALA A 265 2.71 17.28 -44.54
N PRO A 266 1.65 17.76 -43.87
CA PRO A 266 1.41 19.18 -43.84
C PRO A 266 2.52 19.78 -42.99
N HIS A 267 3.35 20.57 -43.68
CA HIS A 267 4.32 21.48 -43.12
C HIS A 267 3.78 22.16 -41.86
N SER A 268 4.64 22.12 -40.85
CA SER A 268 4.76 23.15 -39.83
C SER A 268 5.14 24.47 -40.49
N GLU A 269 4.16 25.36 -40.57
CA GLU A 269 4.28 26.82 -40.59
C GLU A 269 3.07 27.25 -39.72
N ASP A 270 3.12 28.16 -38.77
CA ASP A 270 4.10 29.11 -38.29
C ASP A 270 3.43 29.72 -37.02
N THR A 271 4.23 30.27 -36.09
CA THR A 271 3.88 31.45 -35.22
C THR A 271 2.46 31.55 -34.63
N GLU A 272 2.21 31.50 -33.32
CA GLU A 272 2.66 32.45 -32.28
C GLU A 272 2.28 31.86 -30.91
N ALA A 273 3.28 31.57 -30.08
CA ALA A 273 3.07 31.42 -28.64
C ALA A 273 3.21 32.81 -28.00
N PRO A 274 2.32 33.22 -27.08
CA PRO A 274 2.48 34.50 -26.40
C PRO A 274 3.69 34.44 -25.46
N HIS A 275 4.61 35.35 -25.75
CA HIS A 275 5.74 35.83 -24.96
C HIS A 275 5.64 35.57 -23.45
N SER A 276 6.59 34.79 -22.94
CA SER A 276 7.05 34.86 -21.56
C SER A 276 8.00 36.06 -21.45
N GLU A 277 7.51 37.18 -20.93
CA GLU A 277 8.36 38.28 -20.48
C GLU A 277 9.08 37.88 -19.19
N ASP A 278 10.39 37.75 -19.32
CA ASP A 278 11.43 38.27 -18.43
C ASP A 278 11.12 38.40 -16.93
N THR A 279 11.77 37.57 -16.13
CA THR A 279 12.45 38.06 -14.92
C THR A 279 13.60 37.11 -14.54
N GLU A 280 14.77 37.47 -15.04
CA GLU A 280 16.09 37.42 -14.40
C GLU A 280 16.31 36.37 -13.28
N ALA A 281 17.08 35.34 -13.60
CA ALA A 281 17.95 34.68 -12.62
C ALA A 281 19.34 35.38 -12.69
N PRO A 282 19.82 36.03 -11.61
CA PRO A 282 21.18 36.55 -11.62
C PRO A 282 22.17 35.45 -11.26
N HIS A 283 23.13 35.30 -12.17
CA HIS A 283 24.55 35.13 -11.96
C HIS A 283 25.07 34.76 -10.55
N SER A 284 25.90 33.73 -10.58
CA SER A 284 27.02 33.48 -9.68
C SER A 284 27.91 34.72 -9.51
N GLU A 285 27.99 35.22 -8.28
CA GLU A 285 29.11 36.04 -7.82
C GLU A 285 29.70 35.43 -6.54
N ASP A 286 31.00 35.20 -6.62
CA ASP A 286 31.89 34.95 -5.49
C ASP A 286 31.77 36.04 -4.43
N THR A 287 31.41 35.67 -3.20
CA THR A 287 31.83 36.42 -2.00
C THR A 287 31.94 35.49 -0.79
N ARG A 288 33.17 35.06 -0.54
CA ARG A 288 33.85 35.15 0.77
C ARG A 288 33.05 34.65 2.00
N ALA A 289 33.27 33.39 2.37
CA ALA A 289 33.09 32.93 3.74
C ALA A 289 33.90 33.83 4.71
N PRO A 290 33.32 34.33 5.80
CA PRO A 290 34.10 34.75 6.94
C PRO A 290 34.44 33.51 7.77
N HIS A 291 35.73 33.37 8.02
CA HIS A 291 36.30 32.52 9.05
C HIS A 291 35.52 32.71 10.38
N SER A 292 35.06 31.62 10.98
CA SER A 292 34.80 31.58 12.41
C SER A 292 36.00 30.91 13.06
N GLU A 293 36.90 31.75 13.58
CA GLU A 293 37.95 31.38 14.50
C GLU A 293 37.37 30.74 15.77
N ASP A 294 38.22 29.92 16.36
CA ASP A 294 38.10 29.21 17.61
C ASP A 294 37.36 29.98 18.71
N THR A 295 36.41 29.32 19.38
CA THR A 295 36.14 29.66 20.78
C THR A 295 35.73 28.41 21.54
N GLU A 296 36.59 28.06 22.48
CA GLU A 296 36.53 26.94 23.41
C GLU A 296 35.19 26.91 24.17
N ALA A 297 34.61 25.71 24.28
CA ALA A 297 33.54 25.43 25.23
C ALA A 297 34.13 25.35 26.65
N PRO A 298 33.61 26.07 27.65
CA PRO A 298 33.94 25.78 29.02
C PRO A 298 33.02 24.67 29.55
N HIS A 299 33.65 23.67 30.14
CA HIS A 299 33.05 22.70 31.04
C HIS A 299 32.24 23.41 32.14
N SER A 300 31.00 22.97 32.38
CA SER A 300 30.24 23.35 33.57
C SER A 300 30.12 22.16 34.52
N GLU A 301 30.80 22.32 35.64
CA GLU A 301 30.87 21.45 36.80
C GLU A 301 29.51 21.19 37.45
N ASP A 302 29.44 20.03 38.10
CA ASP A 302 28.42 19.62 39.05
C ASP A 302 28.02 20.70 40.04
N THR A 303 26.72 20.93 40.21
CA THR A 303 26.20 21.52 41.44
C THR A 303 24.95 20.77 41.90
N ARG A 304 25.16 19.93 42.92
CA ARG A 304 24.13 19.30 43.75
C ARG A 304 23.11 20.33 44.24
N ALA A 305 21.82 19.99 44.12
CA ALA A 305 20.75 20.58 44.92
C ALA A 305 20.36 19.59 46.05
N PRO A 306 20.05 20.07 47.28
CA PRO A 306 19.86 19.22 48.44
C PRO A 306 18.41 18.77 48.63
N HIS A 307 18.30 17.66 49.35
CA HIS A 307 17.11 17.02 49.88
C HIS A 307 16.23 17.95 50.75
N SER A 308 14.92 17.71 50.72
CA SER A 308 14.04 17.96 51.85
C SER A 308 12.93 16.91 51.88
N GLU A 309 12.91 16.15 52.97
CA GLU A 309 11.97 15.08 53.29
C GLU A 309 10.65 15.63 53.87
N ASP A 310 9.62 14.80 53.70
CA ASP A 310 8.48 14.53 54.57
C ASP A 310 7.43 15.61 54.90
N THR A 311 6.20 15.33 54.43
CA THR A 311 5.02 15.20 55.32
C THR A 311 4.04 14.19 54.73
N GLY A 312 3.73 13.16 55.52
CA GLY A 312 3.00 11.96 55.08
C GLY A 312 1.47 12.06 55.11
N VAL A 313 0.86 11.18 54.32
CA VAL A 313 -0.55 10.75 54.43
C VAL A 313 -0.57 9.23 54.28
N PRO A 314 -1.20 8.45 55.18
CA PRO A 314 -1.11 6.99 55.14
C PRO A 314 -2.17 6.40 54.19
N THR A 315 -1.73 5.67 53.17
CA THR A 315 -2.61 4.79 52.38
C THR A 315 -2.55 3.35 52.85
N CYS A 316 -3.74 2.76 52.84
CA CYS A 316 -4.14 1.45 53.33
C CYS A 316 -3.28 0.30 52.80
N SER A 317 -2.93 -0.62 53.72
CA SER A 317 -2.25 -1.89 53.49
C SER A 317 -3.02 -2.81 52.52
N ARG A 318 -2.33 -3.27 51.47
CA ARG A 318 -2.68 -4.48 50.71
C ARG A 318 -1.48 -5.43 50.81
N GLY A 319 -1.76 -6.69 51.15
CA GLY A 319 -0.78 -7.74 51.47
C GLY A 319 0.06 -8.22 50.28
N PRO A 320 0.93 -9.22 50.50
CA PRO A 320 2.18 -9.41 49.76
C PRO A 320 1.91 -9.97 48.36
N GLU A 321 2.12 -9.15 47.35
CA GLU A 321 2.31 -9.64 45.99
C GLU A 321 3.81 -9.89 45.81
N THR A 322 4.11 -11.12 45.44
CA THR A 322 5.42 -11.71 45.18
C THR A 322 6.36 -10.76 44.45
N GLU A 323 7.48 -10.44 45.09
CA GLU A 323 8.65 -9.83 44.49
C GLU A 323 9.13 -10.72 43.34
N HIS A 324 8.80 -10.35 42.10
CA HIS A 324 9.55 -10.80 40.95
C HIS A 324 10.67 -9.79 40.72
N GLU A 325 11.86 -10.19 41.13
CA GLU A 325 13.13 -9.48 40.93
C GLU A 325 13.26 -9.00 39.48
N THR A 326 13.14 -7.68 39.27
CA THR A 326 13.50 -7.03 38.01
C THR A 326 15.01 -6.86 37.96
N MET A 327 15.69 -7.89 37.44
CA MET A 327 17.01 -7.78 36.85
C MET A 327 16.90 -8.34 35.43
N GLU A 328 16.26 -7.60 34.53
CA GLU A 328 16.27 -7.94 33.11
C GLU A 328 17.71 -7.75 32.61
N THR A 329 18.43 -8.86 32.49
CA THR A 329 19.76 -8.90 31.88
C THR A 329 19.68 -8.33 30.46
N PRO A 330 20.65 -7.52 30.02
CA PRO A 330 20.66 -7.00 28.67
C PRO A 330 20.66 -8.17 27.68
N LEU A 331 19.68 -8.19 26.77
CA LEU A 331 19.56 -9.20 25.72
C LEU A 331 20.87 -9.28 24.94
N SER A 332 21.39 -10.49 24.76
CA SER A 332 22.64 -10.73 24.05
C SER A 332 22.42 -11.66 22.86
N LEU A 333 23.31 -11.60 21.86
CA LEU A 333 23.21 -12.51 20.72
C LEU A 333 23.54 -13.94 21.20
N SER A 334 22.54 -14.84 21.14
CA SER A 334 22.72 -16.22 21.58
C SER A 334 23.32 -17.09 20.47
N TYR A 335 22.68 -17.13 19.30
CA TYR A 335 23.15 -17.83 18.12
C TYR A 335 22.48 -17.30 16.84
N SER A 336 23.06 -17.65 15.70
CA SER A 336 22.60 -17.24 14.37
C SER A 336 22.42 -18.45 13.45
N ILE A 337 21.30 -18.46 12.72
CA ILE A 337 20.94 -19.53 11.77
C ILE A 337 21.00 -18.95 10.37
N ARG A 338 21.76 -19.59 9.48
CA ARG A 338 21.73 -19.25 8.06
C ARG A 338 20.54 -19.91 7.39
N ALA A 339 19.44 -19.18 7.29
CA ALA A 339 18.19 -19.72 6.80
C ALA A 339 18.10 -19.75 5.28
N HIS A 340 18.53 -18.68 4.60
CA HIS A 340 18.41 -18.54 3.15
C HIS A 340 19.71 -18.01 2.52
N LYS A 341 19.84 -18.13 1.18
CA LYS A 341 20.94 -17.53 0.43
C LYS A 341 20.67 -16.08 0.05
N LEU A 342 19.40 -15.74 -0.12
CA LEU A 342 18.88 -14.42 -0.44
C LEU A 342 18.27 -13.76 0.81
N PRO A 343 17.94 -12.47 0.75
CA PRO A 343 17.31 -11.74 1.84
C PRO A 343 16.08 -12.45 2.41
N ILE A 344 15.90 -12.35 3.72
CA ILE A 344 14.68 -12.79 4.41
C ILE A 344 13.80 -11.55 4.58
N SER A 345 12.61 -11.57 3.98
CA SER A 345 11.68 -10.46 4.02
C SER A 345 10.87 -10.43 5.32
N CYS A 346 10.46 -11.61 5.80
CA CYS A 346 9.56 -11.71 6.95
C CYS A 346 9.83 -12.98 7.77
N ILE A 347 9.68 -12.83 9.08
CA ILE A 347 9.63 -13.90 10.06
C ILE A 347 8.29 -13.85 10.79
N HIS A 348 7.73 -15.03 11.06
CA HIS A 348 6.63 -15.18 12.01
C HIS A 348 6.85 -16.39 12.91
N LEU A 349 6.46 -16.29 14.17
CA LEU A 349 6.49 -17.40 15.12
C LEU A 349 5.20 -18.21 15.09
N HIS A 350 5.31 -19.51 15.26
CA HIS A 350 4.17 -20.40 15.42
C HIS A 350 3.51 -20.16 16.78
N PRO A 351 2.16 -20.10 16.90
CA PRO A 351 1.48 -19.59 18.10
C PRO A 351 1.65 -20.41 19.39
N ARG A 352 2.08 -21.67 19.30
CA ARG A 352 2.18 -22.60 20.46
C ARG A 352 3.55 -23.24 20.65
N LYS A 353 4.40 -23.18 19.63
CA LYS A 353 5.65 -23.95 19.54
C LYS A 353 6.72 -22.98 19.11
N LEU A 354 7.95 -23.18 19.58
CA LEU A 354 9.09 -22.36 19.19
C LEU A 354 9.58 -22.76 17.79
N ILE A 355 8.71 -22.59 16.80
CA ILE A 355 8.96 -22.81 15.38
C ILE A 355 8.83 -21.46 14.69
N VAL A 356 9.80 -21.14 13.85
CA VAL A 356 9.84 -19.91 13.07
C VAL A 356 9.58 -20.22 11.61
N ALA A 357 8.66 -19.49 10.99
CA ALA A 357 8.58 -19.39 9.55
C ALA A 357 9.46 -18.24 9.07
N SER A 358 10.31 -18.52 8.09
CA SER A 358 11.04 -17.51 7.33
C SER A 358 10.54 -17.48 5.89
N ALA A 359 10.29 -16.27 5.39
CA ALA A 359 9.94 -16.01 4.00
C ALA A 359 11.08 -15.24 3.34
N SER A 360 11.50 -15.66 2.14
CA SER A 360 12.68 -15.11 1.48
C SER A 360 12.42 -14.78 0.01
N ASP A 361 13.29 -13.92 -0.53
CA ASP A 361 13.36 -13.58 -1.94
C ASP A 361 13.75 -14.77 -2.83
N ASP A 362 14.24 -15.87 -2.25
CA ASP A 362 14.45 -17.14 -2.96
C ASP A 362 13.16 -17.87 -3.35
N ARG A 363 12.00 -17.21 -3.19
CA ARG A 363 10.65 -17.70 -3.53
C ARG A 363 10.20 -18.88 -2.69
N SER A 364 10.96 -19.22 -1.66
CA SER A 364 10.69 -20.32 -0.74
C SER A 364 10.44 -19.80 0.67
N TRP A 365 9.55 -20.48 1.37
CA TRP A 365 9.42 -20.32 2.82
C TRP A 365 9.97 -21.56 3.51
N ARG A 366 10.55 -21.37 4.70
CA ARG A 366 11.16 -22.44 5.48
C ARG A 366 10.68 -22.39 6.91
N LEU A 367 10.52 -23.55 7.52
CA LEU A 367 10.21 -23.70 8.93
C LEU A 367 11.44 -24.16 9.69
N TRP A 368 11.76 -23.44 10.75
CA TRP A 368 12.91 -23.69 11.62
C TRP A 368 12.42 -24.04 13.01
N LEU A 369 12.86 -25.17 13.54
CA LEU A 369 12.69 -25.45 14.96
C LEU A 369 13.78 -24.73 15.74
N LEU A 370 13.38 -23.84 16.64
CA LEU A 370 14.28 -23.22 17.60
C LEU A 370 14.16 -24.01 18.90
N GLN A 371 15.26 -24.59 19.38
CA GLN A 371 15.31 -25.18 20.71
C GLN A 371 16.59 -24.71 21.41
N ALA A 372 16.42 -24.17 22.62
CA ALA A 372 17.51 -23.92 23.56
C ALA A 372 17.36 -24.86 24.77
N HIS A 373 18.47 -25.49 25.17
CA HIS A 373 18.64 -26.53 26.20
C HIS A 373 18.20 -27.96 25.86
N GLY A 374 18.49 -28.36 24.62
CA GLY A 374 19.14 -29.64 24.31
C GLY A 374 18.24 -30.77 23.78
N GLU A 375 18.06 -30.99 22.48
CA GLU A 375 18.69 -30.42 21.28
C GLU A 375 17.73 -30.63 20.08
N LYS A 376 17.53 -29.59 19.26
CA LYS A 376 17.98 -29.48 17.87
C LYS A 376 17.82 -28.04 17.43
N VAL A 377 18.96 -27.35 17.39
CA VAL A 377 19.10 -25.91 17.10
C VAL A 377 19.03 -25.69 15.60
N GLY A 378 18.02 -24.93 15.14
CA GLY A 378 17.94 -24.46 13.76
C GLY A 378 17.77 -25.57 12.72
N GLN A 379 17.14 -26.69 13.09
CA GLN A 379 16.82 -27.70 12.10
C GLN A 379 15.68 -27.19 11.20
N MET A 380 15.95 -27.16 9.90
CA MET A 380 14.92 -26.95 8.89
C MET A 380 13.97 -28.15 8.90
N VAL A 381 12.72 -27.90 9.28
CA VAL A 381 11.67 -28.94 9.40
C VAL A 381 11.00 -29.14 8.06
N LEU A 382 10.66 -28.05 7.39
CA LEU A 382 9.88 -28.08 6.18
C LEU A 382 10.22 -26.89 5.28
N THR A 383 10.14 -27.10 3.99
CA THR A 383 10.32 -26.08 2.96
C THR A 383 9.13 -26.11 2.03
N GLY A 384 8.62 -24.95 1.64
CA GLY A 384 7.61 -24.84 0.61
C GLY A 384 8.11 -24.01 -0.55
N GLU A 385 7.93 -24.56 -1.74
CA GLU A 385 8.23 -23.92 -3.02
C GLU A 385 6.96 -23.87 -3.86
N GLY A 386 6.81 -22.83 -4.68
CA GLY A 386 5.69 -22.74 -5.62
C GLY A 386 5.33 -21.33 -6.06
N HIS A 387 5.78 -20.30 -5.34
CA HIS A 387 5.67 -18.92 -5.79
C HIS A 387 6.59 -18.65 -6.97
N SER A 388 6.16 -17.78 -7.89
CA SER A 388 6.96 -17.42 -9.06
C SER A 388 7.89 -16.23 -8.82
N ASP A 389 7.66 -15.48 -7.75
CA ASP A 389 8.43 -14.29 -7.37
C ASP A 389 8.77 -14.27 -5.87
N TRP A 390 9.49 -13.23 -5.42
CA TRP A 390 9.90 -13.06 -4.02
C TRP A 390 8.70 -13.09 -3.06
N LEU A 391 8.95 -13.56 -1.84
CA LEU A 391 7.95 -13.57 -0.77
C LEU A 391 8.06 -12.29 0.03
N SER A 392 6.94 -11.68 0.36
CA SER A 392 6.89 -10.41 1.08
C SER A 392 6.58 -10.58 2.57
N GLY A 393 5.79 -11.60 2.92
CA GLY A 393 5.18 -11.72 4.24
C GLY A 393 4.73 -13.15 4.53
N CYS A 394 4.67 -13.48 5.81
CA CYS A 394 4.16 -14.76 6.29
C CYS A 394 3.37 -14.57 7.59
N SER A 395 2.32 -15.39 7.76
CA SER A 395 1.51 -15.38 8.98
C SER A 395 1.05 -16.80 9.30
N PHE A 396 1.13 -17.21 10.56
CA PHE A 396 0.61 -18.49 11.00
C PHE A 396 -0.88 -18.40 11.30
N HIS A 397 -1.62 -19.45 10.94
CA HIS A 397 -2.98 -19.62 11.41
C HIS A 397 -3.00 -19.81 12.95
N PRO A 398 -4.02 -19.32 13.68
CA PRO A 398 -4.08 -19.43 15.15
C PRO A 398 -4.01 -20.87 15.69
N ASP A 399 -4.55 -21.83 14.94
CA ASP A 399 -4.45 -23.27 15.24
C ASP A 399 -3.02 -23.83 15.05
N GLY A 400 -2.16 -23.12 14.32
CA GLY A 400 -0.78 -23.52 14.04
C GLY A 400 -0.59 -24.56 12.93
N GLY A 401 -1.69 -25.15 12.42
CA GLY A 401 -1.65 -26.15 11.35
C GLY A 401 -1.44 -25.61 9.94
N LYS A 402 -1.57 -24.28 9.73
CA LYS A 402 -1.49 -23.64 8.41
C LYS A 402 -0.62 -22.38 8.42
N LEU A 403 -0.08 -22.04 7.26
CA LEU A 403 0.70 -20.82 7.01
C LEU A 403 0.16 -20.10 5.80
N ALA A 404 -0.05 -18.80 5.90
CA ALA A 404 -0.30 -17.94 4.75
C ALA A 404 1.01 -17.27 4.35
N THR A 405 1.27 -17.22 3.05
CA THR A 405 2.40 -16.50 2.47
C THR A 405 1.92 -15.55 1.39
N THR A 406 2.53 -14.38 1.33
CA THR A 406 2.27 -13.33 0.33
C THR A 406 3.50 -13.16 -0.55
N SER A 407 3.29 -12.87 -1.83
CA SER A 407 4.38 -12.76 -2.82
C SER A 407 4.21 -11.58 -3.77
N GLY A 408 5.32 -11.18 -4.38
CA GLY A 408 5.38 -10.29 -5.53
C GLY A 408 4.61 -10.81 -6.75
N ASP A 409 4.36 -12.12 -6.82
CA ASP A 409 3.59 -12.76 -7.91
C ASP A 409 2.09 -12.46 -7.89
N SER A 410 1.65 -11.53 -7.02
CA SER A 410 0.25 -11.14 -6.80
C SER A 410 -0.65 -12.25 -6.25
N THR A 411 -0.07 -13.31 -5.68
CA THR A 411 -0.82 -14.39 -5.02
C THR A 411 -0.56 -14.45 -3.52
N VAL A 412 -1.61 -14.82 -2.80
CA VAL A 412 -1.55 -15.26 -1.40
C VAL A 412 -1.79 -16.75 -1.38
N ARG A 413 -0.84 -17.52 -0.86
CA ARG A 413 -0.94 -18.97 -0.78
C ARG A 413 -1.11 -19.43 0.64
N LEU A 414 -1.98 -20.41 0.83
CA LEU A 414 -2.21 -21.09 2.09
C LEU A 414 -1.60 -22.48 2.04
N TRP A 415 -0.73 -22.77 2.99
CA TRP A 415 -0.02 -24.03 3.12
C TRP A 415 -0.55 -24.77 4.34
N ASP A 416 -0.77 -26.07 4.21
CA ASP A 416 -1.23 -26.93 5.29
C ASP A 416 -0.17 -27.97 5.63
N PHE A 417 0.29 -27.94 6.88
CA PHE A 417 1.36 -28.82 7.33
C PHE A 417 0.89 -30.27 7.49
N SER A 418 -0.41 -30.50 7.72
CA SER A 418 -0.97 -31.84 7.86
C SER A 418 -0.91 -32.64 6.55
N ARG A 419 -0.91 -31.95 5.40
CA ARG A 419 -0.86 -32.54 4.06
C ARG A 419 0.55 -32.53 3.46
N GLY A 420 1.57 -32.59 4.30
CA GLY A 420 2.96 -32.58 3.86
C GLY A 420 3.45 -31.22 3.36
N GLY A 421 2.83 -30.12 3.78
CA GLY A 421 3.25 -28.77 3.40
C GLY A 421 2.83 -28.34 2.00
N GLY A 422 1.84 -29.02 1.40
CA GLY A 422 1.30 -28.63 0.11
C GLY A 422 0.50 -27.32 0.15
N CYS A 423 0.48 -26.61 -0.97
CA CYS A 423 -0.37 -25.44 -1.18
C CYS A 423 -1.83 -25.90 -1.31
N VAL A 424 -2.68 -25.51 -0.36
CA VAL A 424 -4.10 -25.88 -0.32
C VAL A 424 -4.97 -24.87 -1.05
N LEU A 425 -4.63 -23.58 -0.94
CA LEU A 425 -5.41 -22.50 -1.53
C LEU A 425 -4.49 -21.43 -2.11
N THR A 426 -4.81 -20.97 -3.31
CA THR A 426 -4.15 -19.83 -3.95
C THR A 426 -5.18 -18.75 -4.22
N LEU A 427 -5.01 -17.61 -3.56
CA LEU A 427 -5.84 -16.43 -3.72
C LEU A 427 -5.09 -15.45 -4.63
N SER A 428 -5.62 -15.17 -5.81
CA SER A 428 -4.93 -14.37 -6.83
C SER A 428 -5.46 -12.94 -6.93
N HIS A 429 -4.59 -12.01 -7.30
CA HIS A 429 -4.88 -10.61 -7.53
C HIS A 429 -4.12 -10.00 -8.70
N SER A 430 -4.36 -8.71 -8.95
CA SER A 430 -3.75 -7.95 -10.05
C SER A 430 -2.43 -7.27 -9.68
N ARG A 431 -2.12 -7.11 -8.39
CA ARG A 431 -0.93 -6.39 -7.92
C ARG A 431 -0.20 -7.17 -6.81
N PRO A 432 1.11 -6.92 -6.63
CA PRO A 432 1.91 -7.50 -5.56
C PRO A 432 1.28 -7.32 -4.19
N THR A 433 1.44 -8.34 -3.35
CA THR A 433 1.04 -8.30 -1.94
C THR A 433 2.23 -7.99 -1.06
N TRP A 434 2.04 -7.16 -0.03
CA TRP A 434 3.10 -6.79 0.91
C TRP A 434 3.08 -7.62 2.19
N GLY A 435 1.90 -7.93 2.72
CA GLY A 435 1.75 -8.67 3.96
C GLY A 435 0.38 -9.31 4.12
N CYS A 436 0.29 -10.21 5.10
CA CYS A 436 -0.96 -10.88 5.47
C CYS A 436 -1.04 -11.07 6.98
N CYS A 437 -2.26 -11.18 7.49
CA CYS A 437 -2.54 -11.46 8.89
C CYS A 437 -3.80 -12.30 9.02
N PHE A 438 -3.75 -13.38 9.82
CA PHE A 438 -4.94 -14.15 10.16
C PHE A 438 -5.75 -13.46 11.24
N HIS A 439 -7.07 -13.58 11.13
CA HIS A 439 -7.96 -13.26 12.23
C HIS A 439 -7.81 -14.30 13.36
N SER A 440 -8.02 -13.88 14.60
CA SER A 440 -7.92 -14.74 15.79
C SER A 440 -8.85 -15.96 15.76
N CYS A 441 -9.99 -15.87 15.06
CA CYS A 441 -10.91 -17.01 14.86
C CYS A 441 -10.41 -18.04 13.83
N GLY A 442 -9.44 -17.67 12.99
CA GLY A 442 -8.88 -18.54 11.95
C GLY A 442 -9.70 -18.66 10.67
N HIS A 443 -10.92 -18.10 10.60
CA HIS A 443 -11.74 -18.19 9.38
C HIS A 443 -11.41 -17.11 8.35
N PHE A 444 -10.88 -15.97 8.80
CA PHE A 444 -10.57 -14.85 7.92
C PHE A 444 -9.07 -14.61 7.79
N LEU A 445 -8.66 -14.19 6.60
CA LEU A 445 -7.30 -13.76 6.28
C LEU A 445 -7.38 -12.35 5.68
N ALA A 446 -6.63 -11.41 6.23
CA ALA A 446 -6.45 -10.09 5.63
C ALA A 446 -5.13 -10.04 4.87
N SER A 447 -5.14 -9.35 3.73
CA SER A 447 -3.95 -9.13 2.91
C SER A 447 -3.90 -7.69 2.41
N CYS A 448 -2.68 -7.14 2.33
CA CYS A 448 -2.42 -5.80 1.82
C CYS A 448 -1.69 -5.83 0.48
N TYR A 449 -2.01 -4.86 -0.37
CA TYR A 449 -1.59 -4.82 -1.76
C TYR A 449 -0.95 -3.48 -2.13
N ALA A 450 -0.13 -3.54 -3.19
CA ALA A 450 0.39 -2.35 -3.85
C ALA A 450 -0.69 -1.54 -4.60
N ASP A 451 -1.90 -2.08 -4.81
CA ASP A 451 -3.02 -1.40 -5.48
C ASP A 451 -3.76 -0.38 -4.59
N ARG A 452 -3.21 -0.09 -3.39
CA ARG A 452 -3.76 0.81 -2.37
C ARG A 452 -4.96 0.24 -1.62
N THR A 453 -5.28 -1.04 -1.86
CA THR A 453 -6.36 -1.73 -1.18
C THR A 453 -5.84 -2.74 -0.18
N ALA A 454 -6.63 -3.01 0.85
CA ALA A 454 -6.52 -4.21 1.65
C ALA A 454 -7.75 -5.07 1.41
N ARG A 455 -7.60 -6.40 1.44
CA ARG A 455 -8.73 -7.32 1.22
C ARG A 455 -8.87 -8.27 2.38
N LEU A 456 -10.13 -8.60 2.66
CA LEU A 456 -10.50 -9.63 3.60
C LEU A 456 -10.99 -10.85 2.83
N TRP A 457 -10.46 -11.99 3.21
CA TRP A 457 -10.79 -13.28 2.63
C TRP A 457 -11.44 -14.15 3.66
N ASP A 458 -12.53 -14.80 3.26
CA ASP A 458 -13.10 -15.90 4.01
C ASP A 458 -12.52 -17.21 3.47
N LEU A 459 -11.83 -17.94 4.32
CA LEU A 459 -11.17 -19.20 3.97
C LEU A 459 -12.16 -20.34 3.77
N SER A 460 -13.36 -20.24 4.36
CA SER A 460 -14.39 -21.27 4.22
C SER A 460 -15.03 -21.21 2.83
N SER A 461 -15.37 -20.00 2.37
CA SER A 461 -15.92 -19.76 1.03
C SER A 461 -14.87 -19.57 -0.05
N GLN A 462 -13.60 -19.38 0.33
CA GLN A 462 -12.46 -19.09 -0.58
C GLN A 462 -12.69 -17.84 -1.44
N ARG A 463 -13.46 -16.88 -0.93
CA ARG A 463 -13.83 -15.66 -1.65
C ARG A 463 -13.35 -14.43 -0.90
N CYS A 464 -13.08 -13.38 -1.67
CA CYS A 464 -12.85 -12.05 -1.14
C CYS A 464 -14.20 -11.52 -0.63
N THR A 465 -14.32 -11.31 0.67
CA THR A 465 -15.54 -10.78 1.29
C THR A 465 -15.58 -9.26 1.23
N LEU A 466 -14.46 -8.60 1.54
CA LEU A 466 -14.36 -7.15 1.58
C LEU A 466 -13.12 -6.66 0.86
N THR A 467 -13.25 -5.51 0.19
CA THR A 467 -12.13 -4.74 -0.36
C THR A 467 -12.15 -3.37 0.29
N LEU A 468 -11.18 -3.13 1.18
CA LEU A 468 -11.01 -1.90 1.93
C LEU A 468 -10.26 -0.90 1.04
N ARG A 469 -10.96 0.15 0.61
CA ARG A 469 -10.44 1.21 -0.26
C ARG A 469 -10.54 2.54 0.48
N ARG A 470 -9.39 3.17 0.72
CA ARG A 470 -9.30 4.51 1.31
C ARG A 470 -7.89 5.08 1.22
N HIS A 471 -6.88 4.21 1.37
CA HIS A 471 -5.49 4.65 1.27
C HIS A 471 -5.19 5.23 -0.11
N THR A 472 -4.41 6.31 -0.13
CA THR A 472 -4.04 6.99 -1.38
C THR A 472 -2.77 6.39 -2.01
N ALA A 473 -1.99 5.65 -1.22
CA ALA A 473 -0.77 4.96 -1.62
C ALA A 473 -0.78 3.47 -1.20
N SER A 474 0.30 2.74 -1.48
CA SER A 474 0.38 1.30 -1.21
C SER A 474 0.12 0.98 0.25
N VAL A 475 -0.57 -0.13 0.52
CA VAL A 475 -0.77 -0.62 1.88
C VAL A 475 0.37 -1.59 2.19
N ASN A 476 1.26 -1.19 3.09
CA ASN A 476 2.51 -1.91 3.36
C ASN A 476 2.31 -2.99 4.44
N SER A 477 1.43 -2.75 5.41
CA SER A 477 1.19 -3.67 6.52
C SER A 477 -0.30 -3.77 6.88
N VAL A 478 -0.68 -4.94 7.39
CA VAL A 478 -2.02 -5.26 7.85
C VAL A 478 -1.92 -6.11 9.12
N CYS A 479 -2.69 -5.77 10.15
CA CYS A 479 -2.68 -6.47 11.43
C CYS A 479 -4.09 -6.51 12.02
N PHE A 480 -4.52 -7.69 12.48
CA PHE A 480 -5.74 -7.81 13.28
C PHE A 480 -5.45 -7.51 14.74
N LEU A 481 -6.39 -6.83 15.38
CA LEU A 481 -6.37 -6.70 16.83
C LEU A 481 -6.75 -8.06 17.46
N PRO A 482 -5.96 -8.59 18.42
CA PRO A 482 -6.25 -9.89 19.03
C PRO A 482 -7.65 -9.97 19.62
N PHE A 483 -8.34 -11.10 19.38
CA PHE A 483 -9.69 -11.41 19.89
C PHE A 483 -10.79 -10.42 19.46
N SER A 484 -10.56 -9.62 18.42
CA SER A 484 -11.54 -8.65 17.92
C SER A 484 -11.58 -8.62 16.40
N ASP A 485 -12.70 -8.12 15.86
CA ASP A 485 -12.88 -7.94 14.41
C ASP A 485 -12.28 -6.62 13.88
N LEU A 486 -11.44 -5.93 14.67
CA LEU A 486 -10.80 -4.69 14.23
C LEU A 486 -9.53 -5.00 13.43
N LEU A 487 -9.40 -4.33 12.28
CA LEU A 487 -8.25 -4.44 11.39
C LEU A 487 -7.52 -3.10 11.29
N LEU A 488 -6.20 -3.13 11.47
CA LEU A 488 -5.32 -2.01 11.18
C LEU A 488 -4.66 -2.19 9.83
N THR A 489 -4.69 -1.14 9.03
CA THR A 489 -3.90 -1.04 7.82
C THR A 489 -2.95 0.15 7.92
N CYS A 490 -1.75 -0.04 7.40
CA CYS A 490 -0.68 0.94 7.42
C CYS A 490 -0.19 1.16 5.99
N SER A 491 -0.07 2.42 5.58
CA SER A 491 0.18 2.78 4.19
C SER A 491 1.34 3.76 4.03
N ALA A 492 1.91 3.73 2.82
CA ALA A 492 2.88 4.72 2.36
C ALA A 492 2.29 6.15 2.27
N ASP A 493 0.97 6.31 2.42
CA ASP A 493 0.29 7.61 2.48
C ASP A 493 0.48 8.34 3.82
N LYS A 494 1.32 7.79 4.71
CA LYS A 494 1.66 8.34 6.04
C LYS A 494 0.53 8.23 7.04
N THR A 495 -0.51 7.46 6.73
CA THR A 495 -1.66 7.26 7.61
C THR A 495 -1.82 5.79 7.99
N LEU A 496 -2.42 5.58 9.15
CA LEU A 496 -2.98 4.29 9.51
C LEU A 496 -4.49 4.39 9.54
N ALA A 497 -5.16 3.32 9.10
CA ALA A 497 -6.60 3.23 9.10
C ALA A 497 -7.05 2.04 9.93
N LEU A 498 -7.99 2.28 10.84
CA LEU A 498 -8.69 1.27 11.62
C LEU A 498 -10.01 0.94 10.90
N TRP A 499 -10.31 -0.34 10.78
CA TRP A 499 -11.49 -0.85 10.09
C TRP A 499 -12.26 -1.81 10.98
N ASP A 500 -13.59 -1.79 10.91
CA ASP A 500 -14.41 -2.91 11.38
C ASP A 500 -14.49 -3.95 10.25
N ALA A 501 -13.88 -5.12 10.45
CA ALA A 501 -13.80 -6.17 9.44
C ALA A 501 -15.15 -6.81 9.12
N ARG A 502 -16.20 -6.60 9.93
CA ARG A 502 -17.55 -7.10 9.62
C ARG A 502 -18.30 -6.19 8.66
N LEU A 503 -18.17 -4.88 8.87
CA LEU A 503 -18.90 -3.87 8.09
C LEU A 503 -18.08 -3.34 6.90
N GLY A 504 -16.75 -3.48 6.94
CA GLY A 504 -15.85 -2.90 5.94
C GLY A 504 -15.75 -1.37 6.02
N VAL A 505 -16.17 -0.79 7.15
CA VAL A 505 -16.17 0.66 7.38
C VAL A 505 -14.91 1.07 8.12
N CYS A 506 -14.30 2.18 7.71
CA CYS A 506 -13.18 2.78 8.42
C CYS A 506 -13.70 3.50 9.67
N THR A 507 -13.26 3.06 10.85
CA THR A 507 -13.71 3.58 12.14
C THR A 507 -12.83 4.74 12.64
N ALA A 508 -11.52 4.67 12.39
CA ALA A 508 -10.57 5.67 12.86
C ALA A 508 -9.38 5.82 11.91
N ILE A 509 -8.73 6.98 12.00
CA ILE A 509 -7.61 7.38 11.15
C ILE A 509 -6.53 7.93 12.07
N PHE A 510 -5.33 7.38 11.98
CA PHE A 510 -4.17 7.89 12.68
C PHE A 510 -3.34 8.72 11.70
N GLN A 511 -3.25 10.02 11.98
CA GLN A 511 -2.45 10.98 11.21
C GLN A 511 -1.41 11.60 12.14
N GLY A 512 -0.17 11.70 11.66
CA GLY A 512 0.93 12.30 12.42
C GLY A 512 2.32 11.89 11.93
N HIS A 513 2.42 10.83 11.13
CA HIS A 513 3.66 10.50 10.42
C HIS A 513 3.98 11.52 9.33
N GLN A 514 5.25 11.88 9.22
CA GLN A 514 5.74 12.79 8.18
C GLN A 514 6.24 12.04 6.93
N HIS A 515 6.51 10.74 7.09
CA HIS A 515 7.11 9.88 6.09
C HIS A 515 6.24 8.62 5.87
N PRO A 516 6.44 7.89 4.75
CA PRO A 516 5.72 6.65 4.49
C PRO A 516 5.87 5.65 5.63
N CYS A 517 4.74 5.08 6.07
CA CYS A 517 4.73 4.09 7.12
C CYS A 517 4.97 2.69 6.53
N ASN A 518 5.91 1.95 7.11
CA ASN A 518 6.30 0.62 6.63
C ASN A 518 5.51 -0.50 7.32
N HIS A 519 5.36 -0.40 8.64
CA HIS A 519 4.70 -1.43 9.43
C HIS A 519 3.89 -0.85 10.58
N SER A 520 2.94 -1.64 11.06
CA SER A 520 2.16 -1.34 12.25
C SER A 520 1.78 -2.61 12.99
N THR A 521 1.71 -2.53 14.31
CA THR A 521 1.36 -3.67 15.17
C THR A 521 0.56 -3.21 16.39
N TYR A 522 -0.19 -4.14 16.98
CA TYR A 522 -0.95 -3.95 18.21
C TYR A 522 -0.22 -4.51 19.41
N SER A 523 -0.40 -3.88 20.57
CA SER A 523 -0.12 -4.56 21.82
C SER A 523 -1.12 -5.68 22.07
N MET A 524 -0.69 -6.73 22.76
CA MET A 524 -1.56 -7.88 23.07
C MET A 524 -2.77 -7.47 23.94
N ALA A 525 -2.63 -6.41 24.73
CA ALA A 525 -3.69 -5.82 25.53
C ALA A 525 -4.68 -4.97 24.71
N GLY A 526 -4.34 -4.61 23.47
CA GLY A 526 -5.27 -3.98 22.54
C GLY A 526 -5.67 -2.55 22.84
N HIS A 527 -4.84 -1.80 23.58
CA HIS A 527 -5.06 -0.37 23.84
C HIS A 527 -4.06 0.51 23.07
N THR A 528 -2.88 -0.02 22.79
CA THR A 528 -1.77 0.68 22.13
C THR A 528 -1.47 0.11 20.75
N VAL A 529 -1.17 1.00 19.83
CA VAL A 529 -0.68 0.70 18.48
C VAL A 529 0.71 1.28 18.33
N ALA A 530 1.62 0.54 17.71
CA ALA A 530 2.90 1.06 17.27
C ALA A 530 2.97 1.06 15.74
N SER A 531 3.57 2.10 15.19
CA SER A 531 3.80 2.23 13.75
C SER A 531 5.17 2.81 13.48
N CYS A 532 5.76 2.43 12.35
CA CYS A 532 7.11 2.83 11.98
C CYS A 532 7.21 3.43 10.59
N ASP A 533 8.15 4.36 10.44
CA ASP A 533 8.37 5.12 9.22
C ASP A 533 9.67 4.74 8.49
N SER A 534 9.73 5.15 7.23
CA SER A 534 10.92 5.09 6.38
C SER A 534 12.11 5.92 6.88
N CYS A 535 11.92 6.78 7.88
CA CYS A 535 12.99 7.58 8.50
C CYS A 535 13.34 7.11 9.91
N GLY A 536 12.84 5.97 10.36
CA GLY A 536 13.17 5.41 11.68
C GLY A 536 12.37 5.97 12.85
N ILE A 537 11.42 6.86 12.58
CA ILE A 537 10.49 7.37 13.59
C ILE A 537 9.44 6.29 13.89
N ILE A 538 9.17 6.09 15.17
CA ILE A 538 8.13 5.19 15.68
C ILE A 538 7.11 6.03 16.42
N ASN A 539 5.85 5.88 16.08
CA ASN A 539 4.76 6.51 16.82
C ASN A 539 3.97 5.46 17.59
N LEU A 540 3.65 5.79 18.83
CA LEU A 540 2.73 5.05 19.68
C LEU A 540 1.38 5.77 19.72
N TRP A 541 0.29 5.03 19.59
CA TRP A 541 -1.06 5.56 19.53
C TRP A 541 -1.96 4.87 20.54
N ASP A 542 -2.90 5.62 21.13
CA ASP A 542 -4.05 5.04 21.84
C ASP A 542 -5.17 4.84 20.82
N ILE A 543 -5.74 3.64 20.75
CA ILE A 543 -6.84 3.33 19.84
C ILE A 543 -8.06 4.23 20.10
N ARG A 544 -8.25 4.65 21.35
CA ARG A 544 -9.36 5.54 21.75
C ARG A 544 -9.13 6.99 21.36
N LYS A 545 -7.89 7.38 21.05
CA LYS A 545 -7.50 8.77 20.71
C LYS A 545 -6.69 8.80 19.42
N PRO A 546 -7.30 8.47 18.27
CA PRO A 546 -6.57 8.30 17.01
C PRO A 546 -6.00 9.61 16.44
N ALA A 547 -6.50 10.77 16.88
CA ALA A 547 -6.09 12.07 16.36
C ALA A 547 -4.69 12.53 16.82
N VAL A 548 -4.12 11.93 17.89
CA VAL A 548 -2.85 12.38 18.47
C VAL A 548 -1.97 11.18 18.80
N SER A 549 -0.71 11.22 18.37
CA SER A 549 0.31 10.24 18.80
C SER A 549 0.61 10.43 20.29
N MET A 550 0.55 9.36 21.08
CA MET A 550 0.88 9.38 22.50
C MET A 550 2.35 9.72 22.74
N ALA A 551 3.22 9.08 21.96
CA ALA A 551 4.66 9.24 22.06
C ALA A 551 5.29 9.00 20.69
N THR A 552 6.41 9.66 20.45
CA THR A 552 7.22 9.51 19.24
C THR A 552 8.63 9.15 19.67
N VAL A 553 9.15 8.03 19.19
CA VAL A 553 10.51 7.55 19.49
C VAL A 553 11.30 7.60 18.21
N ASP A 554 12.45 8.27 18.26
CA ASP A 554 13.41 8.25 17.17
C ASP A 554 14.29 7.00 17.33
N ALA A 555 14.04 6.00 16.50
CA ALA A 555 14.86 4.79 16.45
C ALA A 555 16.01 4.93 15.47
N GLY A 556 16.42 6.14 15.06
CA GLY A 556 17.64 6.40 14.28
C GLY A 556 17.39 6.87 12.86
N PRO A 557 18.44 7.26 12.13
CA PRO A 557 18.34 8.03 10.89
C PRO A 557 17.88 7.23 9.66
N ARG A 558 17.70 5.92 9.79
CA ARG A 558 17.35 5.02 8.69
C ARG A 558 15.99 4.37 8.91
N ALA A 559 15.42 3.84 7.82
CA ALA A 559 14.10 3.20 7.83
C ALA A 559 13.97 2.12 8.89
N ALA A 560 12.86 2.20 9.63
CA ALA A 560 12.36 1.13 10.47
C ALA A 560 11.41 0.27 9.61
N ASN A 561 11.79 -0.99 9.39
CA ASN A 561 11.13 -1.89 8.44
C ASN A 561 9.96 -2.63 9.09
N GLN A 562 10.15 -3.12 10.32
CA GLN A 562 9.11 -3.84 11.06
C GLN A 562 9.20 -3.54 12.55
N VAL A 563 8.06 -3.60 13.23
CA VAL A 563 7.91 -3.43 14.67
C VAL A 563 7.11 -4.58 15.24
N ALA A 564 7.51 -5.07 16.41
CA ALA A 564 6.80 -6.07 17.19
C ALA A 564 6.71 -5.64 18.65
N PHE A 565 5.56 -5.87 19.29
CA PHE A 565 5.43 -5.76 20.75
C PHE A 565 5.85 -7.06 21.41
N SER A 566 6.41 -6.97 22.62
CA SER A 566 6.50 -8.12 23.49
C SER A 566 5.11 -8.56 23.95
N PRO A 567 4.93 -9.84 24.32
CA PRO A 567 3.65 -10.33 24.85
C PRO A 567 3.15 -9.57 26.08
N SER A 568 4.06 -9.00 26.89
CA SER A 568 3.72 -8.15 28.03
C SER A 568 3.30 -6.73 27.62
N GLY A 569 3.65 -6.29 26.41
CA GLY A 569 3.39 -4.95 25.91
C GLY A 569 4.31 -3.86 26.47
N ARG A 570 5.26 -4.22 27.34
CA ARG A 570 6.20 -3.28 27.98
C ARG A 570 7.38 -2.91 27.10
N THR A 571 7.76 -3.80 26.19
CA THR A 571 8.91 -3.64 25.30
C THR A 571 8.48 -3.76 23.84
N LEU A 572 9.18 -3.03 22.99
CA LEU A 572 8.93 -2.92 21.56
C LEU A 572 10.25 -3.18 20.83
N ALA A 573 10.29 -4.14 19.93
CA ALA A 573 11.47 -4.42 19.12
C ALA A 573 11.27 -3.92 17.69
N VAL A 574 12.32 -3.32 17.14
CA VAL A 574 12.30 -2.54 15.91
C VAL A 574 13.41 -3.03 15.00
N ALA A 575 13.04 -3.47 13.80
CA ALA A 575 13.96 -3.82 12.74
C ALA A 575 14.39 -2.55 11.99
N CYS A 576 15.68 -2.21 12.02
CA CYS A 576 16.19 -1.05 11.29
C CYS A 576 17.06 -1.46 10.10
N SER A 577 16.98 -0.68 9.03
CA SER A 577 17.84 -0.85 7.83
C SER A 577 19.31 -0.48 8.06
N ASP A 578 19.66 0.02 9.24
CA ASP A 578 21.05 0.17 9.73
C ASP A 578 21.75 -1.17 10.03
N GLY A 579 21.01 -2.29 10.05
CA GLY A 579 21.53 -3.58 10.53
C GLY A 579 21.48 -3.74 12.06
N LEU A 580 20.88 -2.77 12.73
CA LEU A 580 20.63 -2.79 14.17
C LEU A 580 19.20 -3.24 14.46
N VAL A 581 19.03 -4.05 15.50
CA VAL A 581 17.72 -4.26 16.13
C VAL A 581 17.66 -3.33 17.33
N ARG A 582 16.62 -2.50 17.43
CA ARG A 582 16.45 -1.60 18.59
C ARG A 582 15.31 -2.11 19.45
N VAL A 583 15.54 -2.18 20.76
CA VAL A 583 14.52 -2.54 21.76
C VAL A 583 14.20 -1.30 22.56
N VAL A 584 12.95 -0.86 22.47
CA VAL A 584 12.41 0.34 23.10
C VAL A 584 11.49 -0.11 24.24
N GLU A 585 11.72 0.38 25.45
CA GLU A 585 10.74 0.23 26.53
C GLU A 585 9.62 1.27 26.36
N VAL A 586 8.37 0.83 26.39
CA VAL A 586 7.19 1.64 26.04
C VAL A 586 6.94 2.76 27.06
N ASP A 587 7.18 2.49 28.35
CA ASP A 587 6.91 3.45 29.42
C ASP A 587 8.01 4.52 29.54
N SER A 588 9.27 4.12 29.43
CA SER A 588 10.43 5.01 29.56
C SER A 588 10.86 5.64 28.24
N LEU A 589 10.40 5.08 27.10
CA LEU A 589 10.79 5.43 25.74
C LEU A 589 12.30 5.35 25.50
N VAL A 590 13.02 4.61 26.36
CA VAL A 590 14.47 4.40 26.22
C VAL A 590 14.71 3.31 25.18
N SER A 591 15.54 3.63 24.19
CA SER A 591 15.96 2.68 23.15
C SER A 591 17.34 2.10 23.45
N SER A 592 17.44 0.77 23.46
CA SER A 592 18.70 0.02 23.43
C SER A 592 18.94 -0.55 22.03
N SER A 593 20.19 -0.67 21.60
CA SER A 593 20.57 -1.21 20.30
C SER A 593 21.29 -2.55 20.43
N LEU A 594 20.87 -3.54 19.66
CA LEU A 594 21.44 -4.87 19.54
C LEU A 594 22.18 -4.98 18.19
N PRO A 595 23.52 -4.88 18.17
CA PRO A 595 24.31 -5.03 16.96
C PRO A 595 24.57 -6.51 16.65
N GLY A 596 24.32 -6.95 15.42
CA GLY A 596 24.65 -8.33 15.01
C GLY A 596 24.37 -8.71 13.57
N HIS A 597 23.48 -7.99 12.86
CA HIS A 597 23.34 -8.17 11.42
C HIS A 597 24.39 -7.37 10.66
N ARG A 598 24.81 -7.89 9.50
CA ARG A 598 25.76 -7.20 8.61
C ARG A 598 25.10 -6.24 7.64
N ASP A 599 23.82 -6.48 7.37
CA ASP A 599 22.98 -5.72 6.46
C ASP A 599 21.67 -5.36 7.16
N SER A 600 20.84 -4.57 6.49
CA SER A 600 19.48 -4.18 6.88
C SER A 600 18.66 -5.33 7.50
N VAL A 601 18.07 -5.05 8.66
CA VAL A 601 17.13 -5.96 9.32
C VAL A 601 15.75 -5.70 8.75
N GLN A 602 15.11 -6.73 8.19
CA GLN A 602 13.79 -6.61 7.58
C GLN A 602 12.67 -6.92 8.57
N SER A 603 12.88 -7.93 9.42
CA SER A 603 11.81 -8.49 10.24
C SER A 603 12.26 -8.81 11.65
N VAL A 604 11.36 -8.63 12.62
CA VAL A 604 11.59 -8.89 14.05
C VAL A 604 10.34 -9.50 14.67
N ALA A 605 10.53 -10.45 15.59
CA ALA A 605 9.45 -11.08 16.36
C ALA A 605 9.91 -11.42 17.78
N PHE A 606 8.99 -11.40 18.74
CA PHE A 606 9.23 -11.87 20.12
C PHE A 606 8.72 -13.30 20.32
N ASP A 607 9.43 -14.05 21.16
CA ASP A 607 8.90 -15.31 21.69
C ASP A 607 7.67 -15.09 22.59
N HIS A 608 6.86 -16.13 22.79
CA HIS A 608 5.64 -16.14 23.59
C HIS A 608 5.85 -15.72 25.05
N ARG A 609 7.06 -15.91 25.59
CA ARG A 609 7.41 -15.48 26.95
C ARG A 609 7.96 -14.05 26.98
N GLY A 610 8.29 -13.45 25.83
CA GLY A 610 8.91 -12.13 25.74
C GLY A 610 10.39 -12.08 26.10
N GLY A 611 10.99 -13.19 26.55
CA GLY A 611 12.40 -13.23 26.96
C GLY A 611 13.40 -13.40 25.82
N THR A 612 12.95 -13.78 24.62
CA THR A 612 13.83 -13.88 23.44
C THR A 612 13.27 -13.06 22.28
N VAL A 613 14.18 -12.41 21.55
CA VAL A 613 13.89 -11.65 20.34
C VAL A 613 14.48 -12.41 19.16
N LEU A 614 13.77 -12.42 18.05
CA LEU A 614 14.21 -12.98 16.78
C LEU A 614 14.30 -11.85 15.77
N SER A 615 15.36 -11.85 14.97
CA SER A 615 15.51 -10.90 13.88
C SER A 615 15.99 -11.58 12.61
N ALA A 616 15.47 -11.11 11.46
CA ALA A 616 15.87 -11.52 10.13
C ALA A 616 16.43 -10.34 9.36
N GLY A 617 17.54 -10.57 8.67
CA GLY A 617 18.19 -9.57 7.83
C GLY A 617 18.23 -9.93 6.36
N SER A 618 18.62 -8.93 5.57
CA SER A 618 18.97 -9.08 4.15
C SER A 618 20.23 -9.94 3.95
N ASP A 619 20.99 -10.19 5.02
CA ASP A 619 22.13 -11.11 5.07
C ASP A 619 21.74 -12.60 5.00
N GLY A 620 20.44 -12.92 5.00
CA GLY A 620 19.94 -14.29 4.96
C GLY A 620 20.07 -15.04 6.29
N LEU A 621 20.36 -14.31 7.38
CA LEU A 621 20.52 -14.84 8.73
C LEU A 621 19.27 -14.57 9.58
N ILE A 622 18.97 -15.52 10.46
CA ILE A 622 18.05 -15.36 11.58
C ILE A 622 18.89 -15.33 12.85
N ASN A 623 18.88 -14.21 13.55
CA ASN A 623 19.58 -14.05 14.82
C ASN A 623 18.57 -14.22 15.96
N VAL A 624 18.99 -14.96 16.99
CA VAL A 624 18.22 -15.17 18.22
C VAL A 624 18.91 -14.45 19.36
N TRP A 625 18.19 -13.55 20.01
CA TRP A 625 18.67 -12.74 21.14
C TRP A 625 17.99 -13.24 22.41
N ALA A 626 18.76 -13.53 23.45
CA ALA A 626 18.28 -14.09 24.72
C ALA A 626 19.05 -13.52 25.91
#